data_AF-G0UN90-F1
#
_entry.id   AF-G0UN90-F1
#
_cell.length_a   1.000
_cell.length_b   1.000
_cell.length_c   1.000
_cell.angle_alpha   90.00
_cell.angle_beta   90.00
_cell.angle_gamma   90.00
#
_symmetry.space_group_name_H-M   'P 1'
#
loop_
_entity.id
_entity.type
_entity.pdbx_description
1 polymer ?
#
loop_
_entity_poly.entity_id
_entity_poly.type
_entity_poly.pdbx_seq_one_letter_code
_entity_poly.pdbx_strand_id
1 'polypeptide(L)'
;MLKRPSSTLLHEPSYPRTLTDELTSNGPIQSAREYFQADAAVIDPQLSESFSLGTTIMAVSFDGGVILAADSRTSSGTYVVNRASNKLTKLSKKIYCCRSGSAADTQALAELTANYLEGYEADTSRPVNVASAANIFKKLCYMNRWAISAGIIVAGYDSVNGGSVYSIPSGGSCVKLDYALGGSGSIFLYSFFDANYKPGMTKDECIRLCQRAVAHAYSRDGSSGGLIRTIVLHEGEPEDTTVPWTRAPYCMERDPKYAELCVQNPPYSSSAKVTNNQTGSQ
;
A
#
# COMPACT_ATOMS: atom_id res chain seq x y z
N MET A 1 -21.42 17.09 -34.90
CA MET A 1 -22.21 17.45 -33.70
C MET A 1 -23.44 16.55 -33.63
N LEU A 2 -23.43 15.53 -32.79
CA LEU A 2 -24.61 14.70 -32.52
C LEU A 2 -25.52 15.46 -31.53
N LYS A 3 -26.72 15.86 -31.97
CA LYS A 3 -27.72 16.48 -31.08
C LYS A 3 -28.41 15.40 -30.26
N ARG A 4 -28.37 15.52 -28.92
CA ARG A 4 -29.10 14.67 -27.99
C ARG A 4 -30.62 14.88 -28.13
N PRO A 5 -31.46 13.83 -28.07
CA PRO A 5 -32.91 13.97 -28.08
C PRO A 5 -33.43 14.60 -26.78
N SER A 6 -34.47 15.43 -26.90
CA SER A 6 -35.03 16.27 -25.83
C SER A 6 -35.80 15.53 -24.72
N SER A 7 -35.86 14.20 -24.73
CA SER A 7 -36.71 13.41 -23.82
C SER A 7 -35.96 12.40 -22.93
N THR A 8 -34.66 12.57 -22.71
CA THR A 8 -33.94 11.71 -21.74
C THR A 8 -34.22 12.19 -20.30
N LEU A 9 -34.85 11.32 -19.50
CA LEU A 9 -35.30 11.52 -18.12
C LEU A 9 -34.15 11.66 -17.10
N LEU A 10 -33.32 12.70 -17.23
CA LEU A 10 -32.45 13.18 -16.16
C LEU A 10 -32.41 14.72 -16.24
N HIS A 11 -33.49 15.36 -15.81
CA HIS A 11 -33.45 16.78 -15.47
C HIS A 11 -32.80 16.91 -14.10
N GLU A 12 -31.47 16.85 -14.04
CA GLU A 12 -30.74 17.23 -12.84
C GLU A 12 -30.86 18.76 -12.66
N PRO A 13 -31.39 19.26 -11.53
CA PRO A 13 -31.52 20.69 -11.25
C PRO A 13 -30.18 21.42 -11.14
N SER A 14 -29.09 20.68 -10.95
CA SER A 14 -27.73 21.16 -10.68
C SER A 14 -26.93 21.52 -11.92
N TYR A 15 -27.38 21.19 -13.14
CA TYR A 15 -26.62 21.48 -14.35
C TYR A 15 -26.97 22.87 -14.91
N PRO A 16 -26.07 23.87 -14.87
CA PRO A 16 -26.35 25.19 -15.40
C PRO A 16 -26.59 25.13 -16.92
N ARG A 17 -27.71 25.72 -17.37
CA ARG A 17 -28.18 25.62 -18.77
C ARG A 17 -27.36 26.44 -19.77
N THR A 18 -26.47 27.30 -19.30
CA THR A 18 -25.62 28.17 -20.12
C THR A 18 -24.22 28.21 -19.50
N LEU A 19 -23.29 27.48 -20.11
CA LEU A 19 -21.85 27.58 -19.86
C LEU A 19 -21.27 28.52 -20.92
N THR A 20 -21.03 29.78 -20.55
CA THR A 20 -20.50 30.81 -21.47
C THR A 20 -19.18 31.43 -20.97
N ASP A 21 -18.45 30.74 -20.11
CA ASP A 21 -17.19 31.27 -19.56
C ASP A 21 -15.96 30.70 -20.26
N GLU A 22 -14.96 31.56 -20.45
CA GLU A 22 -13.67 31.21 -21.05
C GLU A 22 -12.93 30.20 -20.18
N LEU A 23 -12.31 29.20 -20.83
CA LEU A 23 -11.46 28.20 -20.18
C LEU A 23 -10.39 28.90 -19.34
N THR A 24 -10.36 28.60 -18.03
CA THR A 24 -9.27 29.06 -17.17
C THR A 24 -7.93 28.58 -17.72
N SER A 25 -6.84 29.32 -17.49
CA SER A 25 -5.49 29.00 -17.98
C SER A 25 -4.97 27.62 -17.54
N ASN A 26 -5.65 26.98 -16.59
CA ASN A 26 -5.34 25.66 -16.05
C ASN A 26 -6.18 24.52 -16.63
N GLY A 27 -7.00 24.80 -17.65
CA GLY A 27 -7.73 23.81 -18.43
C GLY A 27 -9.09 23.36 -17.86
N PRO A 28 -9.82 22.52 -18.60
CA PRO A 28 -11.24 22.22 -18.35
C PRO A 28 -11.51 21.45 -17.05
N ILE A 29 -10.50 20.77 -16.49
CA ILE A 29 -10.63 19.94 -15.29
C ILE A 29 -10.89 20.80 -14.04
N GLN A 30 -10.27 21.99 -13.95
CA GLN A 30 -10.46 22.85 -12.79
C GLN A 30 -11.82 23.55 -12.83
N SER A 31 -12.24 24.02 -14.00
CA SER A 31 -13.58 24.59 -14.21
C SER A 31 -14.68 23.59 -13.87
N ALA A 32 -14.51 22.31 -14.23
CA ALA A 32 -15.47 21.26 -13.88
C ALA A 32 -15.65 21.08 -12.35
N ARG A 33 -14.61 21.30 -11.53
CA ARG A 33 -14.71 21.20 -10.06
C ARG A 33 -15.53 22.34 -9.44
N GLU A 34 -15.56 23.50 -10.08
CA GLU A 34 -16.37 24.64 -9.65
C GLU A 34 -17.85 24.43 -10.00
N TYR A 35 -18.14 23.83 -11.16
CA TYR A 35 -19.52 23.53 -11.57
C TYR A 35 -20.10 22.29 -10.89
N PHE A 36 -19.28 21.29 -10.59
CA PHE A 36 -19.69 20.06 -9.91
C PHE A 36 -19.12 20.01 -8.49
N GLN A 37 -19.38 21.05 -7.71
CA GLN A 37 -19.19 20.93 -6.26
C GLN A 37 -20.16 19.86 -5.75
N ALA A 38 -19.61 18.81 -5.14
CA ALA A 38 -20.43 17.82 -4.47
C ALA A 38 -21.22 18.53 -3.37
N ASP A 39 -22.55 18.48 -3.47
CA ASP A 39 -23.43 19.04 -2.47
C ASP A 39 -23.15 18.36 -1.13
N ALA A 40 -22.86 19.14 -0.08
CA ALA A 40 -22.48 18.61 1.22
C ALA A 40 -23.60 17.74 1.83
N ALA A 41 -24.84 17.90 1.37
CA ALA A 41 -25.97 17.06 1.76
C ALA A 41 -26.01 15.67 1.08
N VAL A 42 -25.27 15.47 -0.03
CA VAL A 42 -25.13 14.19 -0.73
C VAL A 42 -23.91 13.40 -0.23
N ILE A 43 -22.97 14.08 0.43
CA ILE A 43 -21.86 13.44 1.15
C ILE A 43 -22.43 12.91 2.47
N ASP A 44 -22.92 11.67 2.46
CA ASP A 44 -23.15 10.94 3.71
C ASP A 44 -21.83 10.98 4.53
N PRO A 45 -21.83 11.49 5.77
CA PRO A 45 -20.65 11.47 6.62
C PRO A 45 -20.03 10.07 6.73
N GLN A 46 -20.84 9.00 6.62
CA GLN A 46 -20.37 7.61 6.61
C GLN A 46 -19.67 7.20 5.30
N LEU A 47 -19.99 7.86 4.17
CA LEU A 47 -19.25 7.71 2.90
C LEU A 47 -17.98 8.58 2.84
N SER A 48 -17.87 9.58 3.73
CA SER A 48 -16.68 10.44 3.86
C SER A 48 -15.55 9.83 4.71
N GLU A 49 -15.84 8.77 5.45
CA GLU A 49 -14.79 8.02 6.14
C GLU A 49 -13.92 7.31 5.09
N SER A 50 -12.69 7.79 4.93
CA SER A 50 -11.70 7.10 4.12
C SER A 50 -11.55 5.68 4.66
N PHE A 51 -12.09 4.69 3.96
CA PHE A 51 -11.96 3.29 4.33
C PHE A 51 -10.47 2.98 4.48
N SER A 52 -10.03 2.75 5.72
CA SER A 52 -8.65 2.37 6.01
C SER A 52 -8.45 0.93 5.53
N LEU A 53 -8.01 0.78 4.28
CA LEU A 53 -7.60 -0.50 3.72
C LEU A 53 -6.23 -0.84 4.31
N GLY A 54 -6.22 -1.39 5.52
CA GLY A 54 -4.95 -1.67 6.18
C GLY A 54 -4.10 -2.68 5.39
N THR A 55 -2.80 -2.52 5.56
CA THR A 55 -1.78 -2.97 4.62
C THR A 55 -0.43 -3.02 5.33
N THR A 56 0.39 -4.00 4.99
CA THR A 56 1.81 -4.02 5.32
C THR A 56 2.60 -4.00 4.02
N ILE A 57 3.33 -2.91 3.79
CA ILE A 57 4.26 -2.78 2.68
C ILE A 57 5.62 -2.33 3.17
N MET A 58 6.67 -2.76 2.48
CA MET A 58 8.03 -2.36 2.80
C MET A 58 8.95 -2.52 1.60
N ALA A 59 10.09 -1.85 1.66
CA ALA A 59 11.22 -2.10 0.76
C ALA A 59 12.54 -1.98 1.53
N VAL A 60 13.54 -2.77 1.14
CA VAL A 60 14.87 -2.80 1.76
C VAL A 60 15.94 -2.84 0.66
N SER A 61 16.96 -2.00 0.77
CA SER A 61 18.13 -2.04 -0.09
C SER A 61 19.14 -3.10 0.37
N PHE A 62 19.84 -3.68 -0.59
CA PHE A 62 20.98 -4.57 -0.37
C PHE A 62 22.06 -4.27 -1.42
N ASP A 63 23.25 -4.85 -1.25
CA ASP A 63 24.31 -4.65 -2.23
C ASP A 63 23.93 -5.24 -3.59
N GLY A 64 23.80 -4.38 -4.60
CA GLY A 64 23.35 -4.75 -5.95
C GLY A 64 21.85 -4.63 -6.24
N GLY A 65 21.01 -4.19 -5.28
CA GLY A 65 19.57 -4.04 -5.56
C GLY A 65 18.66 -3.66 -4.41
N VAL A 66 17.37 -3.93 -4.60
CA VAL A 66 16.30 -3.72 -3.61
C VAL A 66 15.33 -4.89 -3.59
N ILE A 67 14.66 -5.08 -2.46
CA ILE A 67 13.57 -6.03 -2.29
C ILE A 67 12.35 -5.27 -1.84
N LEU A 68 11.23 -5.46 -2.54
CA LEU A 68 9.92 -5.00 -2.07
C LEU A 68 9.17 -6.19 -1.49
N ALA A 69 8.41 -5.94 -0.42
CA ALA A 69 7.56 -6.95 0.18
C ALA A 69 6.21 -6.35 0.59
N ALA A 70 5.15 -7.15 0.43
CA ALA A 70 3.80 -6.75 0.78
C ALA A 70 2.95 -7.94 1.25
N ASP A 71 1.97 -7.66 2.09
CA ASP A 71 0.84 -8.55 2.32
C ASP A 71 -0.14 -8.53 1.12
N SER A 72 -1.17 -9.38 1.14
CA SER A 72 -2.12 -9.52 0.02
C SER A 72 -3.58 -9.34 0.41
N ARG A 73 -3.86 -8.74 1.56
CA ARG A 73 -5.23 -8.48 2.03
C ARG A 73 -5.70 -7.10 1.60
N THR A 74 -6.92 -7.00 1.11
CA THR A 74 -7.65 -5.74 0.99
C THR A 74 -8.96 -5.90 1.74
N SER A 75 -9.16 -5.09 2.78
CA SER A 75 -10.31 -5.16 3.67
C SER A 75 -11.19 -3.92 3.55
N SER A 76 -12.51 -4.10 3.49
CA SER A 76 -13.47 -3.01 3.70
C SER A 76 -13.88 -3.03 5.16
N GLY A 77 -13.25 -2.18 5.97
CA GLY A 77 -13.36 -2.23 7.42
C GLY A 77 -12.92 -3.60 7.96
N THR A 78 -13.85 -4.35 8.55
CA THR A 78 -13.60 -5.66 9.16
C THR A 78 -13.70 -6.84 8.18
N TYR A 79 -14.23 -6.62 6.98
CA TYR A 79 -14.44 -7.69 5.99
C TYR A 79 -13.31 -7.76 4.97
N VAL A 80 -12.77 -8.95 4.72
CA VAL A 80 -11.74 -9.17 3.70
C VAL A 80 -12.38 -9.27 2.31
N VAL A 81 -12.30 -8.18 1.55
CA VAL A 81 -12.80 -8.11 0.16
C VAL A 81 -11.93 -8.94 -0.78
N ASN A 82 -10.61 -8.85 -0.65
CA ASN A 82 -9.67 -9.64 -1.43
C ASN A 82 -8.56 -10.20 -0.54
N ARG A 83 -8.31 -11.51 -0.65
CA ARG A 83 -7.28 -12.23 0.12
C ARG A 83 -5.94 -12.37 -0.61
N ALA A 84 -5.87 -12.03 -1.89
CA ALA A 84 -4.74 -12.29 -2.77
C ALA A 84 -4.33 -11.07 -3.61
N SER A 85 -4.61 -9.85 -3.14
CA SER A 85 -4.26 -8.62 -3.85
C SER A 85 -2.74 -8.53 -4.11
N ASN A 86 -2.37 -7.93 -5.24
CA ASN A 86 -0.97 -7.61 -5.52
C ASN A 86 -0.74 -6.12 -5.29
N LYS A 87 -0.06 -5.80 -4.18
CA LYS A 87 0.27 -4.43 -3.80
C LYS A 87 1.62 -3.97 -4.34
N LEU A 88 2.35 -4.86 -5.01
CA LEU A 88 3.58 -4.57 -5.73
C LEU A 88 3.22 -4.30 -7.21
N THR A 89 3.19 -3.02 -7.58
CA THR A 89 2.81 -2.60 -8.93
C THR A 89 4.04 -2.21 -9.73
N LYS A 90 4.17 -2.80 -10.92
CA LYS A 90 5.23 -2.50 -11.88
C LYS A 90 5.03 -1.09 -12.44
N LEU A 91 6.11 -0.32 -12.51
CA LEU A 91 6.13 1.02 -13.12
C LEU A 91 6.98 1.05 -14.39
N SER A 92 8.16 0.43 -14.34
CA SER A 92 9.04 0.14 -15.48
C SER A 92 9.65 -1.26 -15.27
N LYS A 93 10.53 -1.74 -16.17
CA LYS A 93 11.14 -3.08 -16.09
C LYS A 93 11.79 -3.36 -14.72
N LYS A 94 12.46 -2.38 -14.13
CA LYS A 94 13.21 -2.52 -12.86
C LYS A 94 12.78 -1.55 -11.76
N ILE A 95 11.58 -0.99 -11.88
CA ILE A 95 11.03 -0.04 -10.91
C ILE A 95 9.61 -0.45 -10.56
N TYR A 96 9.37 -0.65 -9.27
CA TYR A 96 8.06 -1.01 -8.72
C TYR A 96 7.67 -0.01 -7.65
N CYS A 97 6.37 0.04 -7.35
CA CYS A 97 5.89 0.65 -6.12
C CYS A 97 5.12 -0.33 -5.25
N CYS A 98 5.24 -0.16 -3.95
CA CYS A 98 4.28 -0.68 -2.99
C CYS A 98 3.17 0.33 -2.76
N ARG A 99 1.94 -0.16 -2.68
CA ARG A 99 0.74 0.68 -2.51
C ARG A 99 0.04 0.41 -1.17
N SER A 100 -0.21 1.47 -0.41
CA SER A 100 -1.01 1.46 0.82
C SER A 100 -1.99 2.64 0.86
N GLY A 101 -3.09 2.49 1.60
CA GLY A 101 -4.21 3.44 1.59
C GLY A 101 -5.31 2.99 0.62
N SER A 102 -6.05 3.94 0.07
CA SER A 102 -7.13 3.69 -0.89
C SER A 102 -6.62 2.91 -2.10
N ALA A 103 -7.25 1.76 -2.37
CA ALA A 103 -6.86 0.89 -3.47
C ALA A 103 -7.09 1.59 -4.81
N ALA A 104 -8.21 2.31 -4.94
CA ALA A 104 -8.55 3.06 -6.14
C ALA A 104 -7.53 4.18 -6.40
N ASP A 105 -7.25 5.03 -5.40
CA ASP A 105 -6.34 6.16 -5.55
C ASP A 105 -4.93 5.68 -5.93
N THR A 106 -4.41 4.69 -5.19
CA THR A 106 -3.06 4.19 -5.42
C THR A 106 -2.91 3.44 -6.74
N GLN A 107 -3.96 2.75 -7.22
CA GLN A 107 -3.97 2.13 -8.55
C GLN A 107 -3.90 3.19 -9.65
N ALA A 108 -4.78 4.20 -9.59
CA ALA A 108 -4.82 5.28 -10.57
C ALA A 108 -3.49 6.05 -10.62
N LEU A 109 -2.88 6.33 -9.45
CA LEU A 109 -1.57 6.98 -9.38
C LEU A 109 -0.45 6.12 -9.98
N ALA A 110 -0.48 4.81 -9.75
CA ALA A 110 0.53 3.90 -10.27
C ALA A 110 0.45 3.74 -11.78
N GLU A 111 -0.76 3.60 -12.33
CA GLU A 111 -0.99 3.53 -13.77
C GLU A 111 -0.60 4.83 -14.47
N LEU A 112 -1.01 5.98 -13.91
CA LEU A 112 -0.64 7.28 -14.44
C LEU A 112 0.89 7.49 -14.43
N THR A 113 1.55 7.09 -13.34
CA THR A 113 3.01 7.19 -13.24
C THR A 113 3.71 6.24 -14.21
N ALA A 114 3.24 5.00 -14.36
CA ALA A 114 3.78 4.05 -15.33
C ALA A 114 3.68 4.60 -16.76
N ASN A 115 2.54 5.20 -17.13
CA ASN A 115 2.36 5.82 -18.45
C ASN A 115 3.32 7.00 -18.68
N TYR A 116 3.54 7.85 -17.68
CA TYR A 116 4.53 8.93 -17.79
C TYR A 116 5.96 8.40 -17.95
N LEU A 117 6.31 7.32 -17.23
CA LEU A 117 7.62 6.70 -17.32
C LEU A 117 7.83 6.04 -18.69
N GLU A 118 6.83 5.34 -19.21
CA GLU A 118 6.89 4.72 -20.54
C GLU A 118 7.08 5.76 -21.65
N GLY A 119 6.33 6.87 -21.61
CA GLY A 119 6.52 7.99 -22.53
C GLY A 119 7.92 8.61 -22.41
N TYR A 120 8.42 8.76 -21.19
CA TYR A 120 9.78 9.28 -20.96
C TYR A 120 10.88 8.33 -21.48
N GLU A 121 10.75 7.01 -21.31
CA GLU A 121 11.69 6.03 -21.87
C GLU A 121 11.65 6.04 -23.40
N ALA A 122 10.46 6.16 -24.00
CA ALA A 122 10.30 6.23 -25.45
C ALA A 122 10.97 7.49 -26.03
N ASP A 123 10.74 8.66 -25.42
CA ASP A 123 11.27 9.93 -25.90
C ASP A 123 12.80 10.03 -25.71
N THR A 124 13.31 9.55 -24.58
CA THR A 124 14.75 9.67 -24.27
C THR A 124 15.58 8.50 -24.79
N SER A 125 14.94 7.40 -25.20
CA SER A 125 15.59 6.13 -25.57
C SER A 125 16.56 5.63 -24.48
N ARG A 126 16.28 5.94 -23.22
CA ARG A 126 17.11 5.59 -22.05
C ARG A 126 16.23 5.04 -20.94
N PRO A 127 16.71 4.04 -20.17
CA PRO A 127 16.00 3.56 -18.98
C PRO A 127 15.78 4.68 -17.95
N VAL A 128 14.64 4.68 -17.27
CA VAL A 128 14.38 5.70 -16.24
C VAL A 128 15.16 5.42 -14.96
N ASN A 129 15.59 6.49 -14.29
CA ASN A 129 16.14 6.44 -12.93
C ASN A 129 15.02 6.30 -11.88
N VAL A 130 15.29 5.59 -10.78
CA VAL A 130 14.30 5.42 -9.69
C VAL A 130 13.87 6.78 -9.10
N ALA A 131 14.80 7.74 -9.05
CA ALA A 131 14.54 9.10 -8.57
C ALA A 131 13.46 9.83 -9.40
N SER A 132 13.42 9.62 -10.72
CA SER A 132 12.42 10.25 -11.58
C SER A 132 11.02 9.69 -11.29
N ALA A 133 10.90 8.38 -11.12
CA ALA A 133 9.65 7.74 -10.71
C ALA A 133 9.17 8.26 -9.35
N ALA A 134 10.06 8.35 -8.36
CA ALA A 134 9.75 8.88 -7.04
C ALA A 134 9.30 10.36 -7.10
N ASN A 135 9.90 11.18 -7.96
CA ASN A 135 9.52 12.58 -8.13
C ASN A 135 8.15 12.76 -8.79
N ILE A 136 7.79 11.90 -9.76
CA ILE A 136 6.44 11.92 -10.35
C ILE A 136 5.40 11.58 -9.28
N PHE A 137 5.62 10.51 -8.50
CA PHE A 137 4.74 10.17 -7.38
C PHE A 137 4.65 11.29 -6.35
N LYS A 138 5.78 11.88 -5.95
CA LYS A 138 5.81 13.03 -5.03
C LYS A 138 4.89 14.15 -5.52
N LYS A 139 5.01 14.54 -6.79
CA LYS A 139 4.21 15.59 -7.39
C LYS A 139 2.71 15.24 -7.37
N LEU A 140 2.36 14.05 -7.85
CA LEU A 140 0.96 13.61 -7.93
C LEU A 140 0.33 13.45 -6.54
N CYS A 141 1.06 12.88 -5.58
CA CYS A 141 0.60 12.71 -4.20
C CYS A 141 0.43 14.07 -3.50
N TYR A 142 1.41 14.96 -3.62
CA TYR A 142 1.36 16.27 -2.96
C TYR A 142 0.26 17.17 -3.52
N MET A 143 0.04 17.17 -4.83
CA MET A 143 -1.00 17.95 -5.49
C MET A 143 -2.41 17.50 -5.08
N ASN A 144 -2.58 16.20 -4.82
CA ASN A 144 -3.88 15.62 -4.51
C ASN A 144 -4.05 15.26 -3.03
N ARG A 145 -3.11 15.59 -2.14
CA ARG A 145 -3.01 15.11 -0.75
C ARG A 145 -4.28 15.24 0.11
N TRP A 146 -5.19 16.16 -0.25
CA TRP A 146 -6.45 16.38 0.44
C TRP A 146 -7.62 15.53 -0.11
N ALA A 147 -7.48 15.01 -1.32
CA ALA A 147 -8.50 14.26 -2.05
C ALA A 147 -8.20 12.76 -2.13
N ILE A 148 -6.95 12.33 -1.87
CA ILE A 148 -6.54 10.93 -1.93
C ILE A 148 -6.02 10.44 -0.57
N SER A 149 -6.11 9.13 -0.35
CA SER A 149 -5.41 8.45 0.74
C SER A 149 -4.38 7.50 0.14
N ALA A 150 -3.12 7.93 0.07
CA ALA A 150 -2.06 7.18 -0.59
C ALA A 150 -0.74 7.24 0.18
N GLY A 151 -0.27 6.09 0.65
CA GLY A 151 1.11 5.87 1.08
C GLY A 151 1.82 4.99 0.05
N ILE A 152 2.84 5.53 -0.60
CA ILE A 152 3.58 4.86 -1.67
C ILE A 152 5.02 4.65 -1.24
N ILE A 153 5.57 3.47 -1.52
CA ILE A 153 7.01 3.23 -1.48
C ILE A 153 7.45 2.95 -2.92
N VAL A 154 8.33 3.77 -3.47
CA VAL A 154 8.93 3.52 -4.79
C VAL A 154 10.29 2.89 -4.57
N ALA A 155 10.53 1.73 -5.16
CA ALA A 155 11.82 1.09 -5.11
C ALA A 155 12.17 0.44 -6.44
N GLY A 156 13.45 0.52 -6.80
CA GLY A 156 13.92 -0.05 -8.04
C GLY A 156 15.43 -0.11 -8.14
N TYR A 157 15.89 -0.51 -9.30
CA TYR A 157 17.29 -0.53 -9.68
C TYR A 157 17.49 0.31 -10.94
N ASP A 158 18.46 1.24 -10.91
CA ASP A 158 18.97 1.93 -12.09
C ASP A 158 20.50 1.81 -12.19
N SER A 159 21.06 1.93 -13.39
CA SER A 159 22.50 1.75 -13.63
C SER A 159 23.37 2.86 -13.03
N VAL A 160 22.78 3.99 -12.63
CA VAL A 160 23.51 5.15 -12.12
C VAL A 160 23.67 5.07 -10.61
N ASN A 161 22.58 4.77 -9.90
CA ASN A 161 22.50 4.79 -8.43
C ASN A 161 22.38 3.40 -7.81
N GLY A 162 22.27 2.34 -8.63
CA GLY A 162 22.00 0.99 -8.16
C GLY A 162 20.60 0.87 -7.55
N GLY A 163 20.50 0.12 -6.45
CA GLY A 163 19.27 -0.03 -5.68
C GLY A 163 18.89 1.25 -4.94
N SER A 164 17.65 1.73 -5.13
CA SER A 164 17.15 2.92 -4.43
C SER A 164 15.73 2.69 -3.89
N VAL A 165 15.48 3.18 -2.68
CA VAL A 165 14.17 3.15 -2.00
C VAL A 165 13.75 4.57 -1.63
N TYR A 166 12.51 4.92 -1.95
CA TYR A 166 11.89 6.20 -1.63
C TYR A 166 10.56 5.97 -0.93
N SER A 167 10.41 6.57 0.26
CA SER A 167 9.14 6.62 0.97
C SER A 167 8.39 7.91 0.63
N ILE A 168 7.13 7.76 0.22
CA ILE A 168 6.20 8.85 -0.11
C ILE A 168 4.93 8.65 0.73
N PRO A 169 4.92 9.11 1.99
CA PRO A 169 3.76 9.03 2.87
C PRO A 169 2.60 9.92 2.39
N SER A 170 1.43 9.81 3.03
CA SER A 170 0.20 10.54 2.65
C SER A 170 0.36 12.07 2.59
N GLY A 171 1.35 12.65 3.27
CA GLY A 171 1.66 14.07 3.17
C GLY A 171 2.32 14.52 1.85
N GLY A 172 2.74 13.58 1.00
CA GLY A 172 3.43 13.87 -0.27
C GLY A 172 4.90 14.29 -0.12
N SER A 173 5.51 14.06 1.05
CA SER A 173 6.97 14.13 1.19
C SER A 173 7.64 13.01 0.38
N CYS A 174 8.94 13.14 0.10
CA CYS A 174 9.69 12.10 -0.61
C CYS A 174 11.06 11.99 0.02
N VAL A 175 11.34 10.84 0.64
CA VAL A 175 12.54 10.61 1.43
C VAL A 175 13.25 9.37 0.89
N LYS A 176 14.51 9.53 0.46
CA LYS A 176 15.38 8.41 0.09
C LYS A 176 15.88 7.73 1.35
N LEU A 177 15.76 6.41 1.42
CA LEU A 177 16.09 5.62 2.62
C LEU A 177 16.79 4.32 2.23
N ASP A 178 17.42 3.66 3.20
CA ASP A 178 17.94 2.28 3.05
C ASP A 178 16.80 1.26 3.14
N TYR A 179 15.80 1.54 3.97
CA TYR A 179 14.56 0.79 4.01
C TYR A 179 13.37 1.72 4.25
N ALA A 180 12.20 1.31 3.77
CA ALA A 180 10.95 2.02 3.97
C ALA A 180 9.87 1.06 4.45
N LEU A 181 9.02 1.53 5.36
CA LEU A 181 7.88 0.81 5.92
C LEU A 181 6.62 1.65 5.66
N GLY A 182 5.50 1.01 5.34
CA GLY A 182 4.25 1.70 5.05
C GLY A 182 3.00 0.86 5.29
N GLY A 183 1.85 1.54 5.35
CA GLY A 183 0.56 0.96 5.70
C GLY A 183 0.36 0.75 7.22
N SER A 184 -0.81 0.27 7.61
CA SER A 184 -1.19 0.04 9.03
C SER A 184 -0.23 -0.90 9.76
N GLY A 185 0.27 -1.94 9.08
CA GLY A 185 1.16 -2.92 9.70
C GLY A 185 2.59 -2.41 9.93
N SER A 186 2.96 -1.26 9.34
CA SER A 186 4.29 -0.68 9.49
C SER A 186 4.65 -0.33 10.93
N ILE A 187 3.65 0.02 11.76
CA ILE A 187 3.88 0.41 13.16
C ILE A 187 4.51 -0.72 13.99
N PHE A 188 4.18 -1.98 13.68
CA PHE A 188 4.76 -3.16 14.32
C PHE A 188 6.19 -3.45 13.85
N LEU A 189 6.60 -2.87 12.73
CA LEU A 189 7.88 -3.17 12.08
C LEU A 189 9.00 -2.25 12.50
N TYR A 190 8.74 -1.03 12.97
CA TYR A 190 9.82 -0.14 13.41
C TYR A 190 10.71 -0.80 14.47
N SER A 191 10.12 -1.30 15.57
CA SER A 191 10.88 -2.01 16.62
C SER A 191 11.45 -3.35 16.16
N PHE A 192 10.79 -4.03 15.22
CA PHE A 192 11.31 -5.26 14.62
C PHE A 192 12.60 -4.95 13.82
N PHE A 193 12.60 -3.87 13.04
CA PHE A 193 13.76 -3.43 12.27
C PHE A 193 14.89 -2.97 13.18
N ASP A 194 14.60 -2.16 14.21
CA ASP A 194 15.61 -1.69 15.17
C ASP A 194 16.39 -2.85 15.83
N ALA A 195 15.72 -3.99 16.05
CA ALA A 195 16.34 -5.16 16.68
C ALA A 195 16.95 -6.18 15.69
N ASN A 196 16.42 -6.31 14.48
CA ASN A 196 16.74 -7.43 13.58
C ASN A 196 17.40 -7.03 12.26
N TYR A 197 17.22 -5.79 11.80
CA TYR A 197 17.85 -5.31 10.57
C TYR A 197 19.34 -5.01 10.80
N LYS A 198 20.17 -5.35 9.82
CA LYS A 198 21.57 -4.94 9.79
C LYS A 198 21.88 -4.40 8.40
N PRO A 199 22.56 -3.25 8.29
CA PRO A 199 23.01 -2.76 7.00
C PRO A 199 24.02 -3.76 6.38
N GLY A 200 24.03 -3.86 5.05
CA GLY A 200 24.94 -4.76 4.33
C GLY A 200 24.55 -6.25 4.34
N MET A 201 23.29 -6.57 4.66
CA MET A 201 22.75 -7.92 4.47
C MET A 201 22.80 -8.35 2.99
N THR A 202 23.05 -9.64 2.78
CA THR A 202 22.99 -10.26 1.45
C THR A 202 21.56 -10.29 0.90
N LYS A 203 21.41 -10.49 -0.43
CA LYS A 203 20.10 -10.68 -1.08
C LYS A 203 19.23 -11.68 -0.34
N ASP A 204 19.74 -12.87 -0.04
CA ASP A 204 18.96 -13.94 0.60
C ASP A 204 18.58 -13.63 2.05
N GLU A 205 19.46 -12.94 2.78
CA GLU A 205 19.16 -12.45 4.14
C GLU A 205 18.07 -11.41 4.12
N CYS A 206 18.10 -10.47 3.16
CA CYS A 206 17.06 -9.48 2.98
C CYS A 206 15.73 -10.12 2.58
N ILE A 207 15.72 -11.15 1.70
CA ILE A 207 14.48 -11.90 1.39
C ILE A 207 13.89 -12.49 2.66
N ARG A 208 14.70 -13.19 3.46
CA ARG A 208 14.24 -13.81 4.72
C ARG A 208 13.76 -12.76 5.73
N LEU A 209 14.48 -11.65 5.87
CA LEU A 209 14.10 -10.55 6.75
C LEU A 209 12.75 -9.96 6.32
N CYS A 210 12.57 -9.64 5.04
CA CYS A 210 11.34 -9.08 4.50
C CYS A 210 10.15 -10.02 4.70
N GLN A 211 10.30 -11.31 4.38
CA GLN A 211 9.23 -12.29 4.58
C GLN A 211 8.88 -12.45 6.06
N ARG A 212 9.89 -12.50 6.93
CA ARG A 212 9.69 -12.60 8.38
C ARG A 212 9.07 -11.33 8.97
N ALA A 213 9.48 -10.15 8.50
CA ALA A 213 8.92 -8.87 8.91
C ALA A 213 7.43 -8.81 8.56
N VAL A 214 7.07 -9.01 7.28
CA VAL A 214 5.66 -9.00 6.85
C VAL A 214 4.83 -10.01 7.66
N ALA A 215 5.39 -11.20 7.94
CA ALA A 215 4.75 -12.20 8.78
C ALA A 215 4.51 -11.73 10.22
N HIS A 216 5.49 -11.07 10.86
CA HIS A 216 5.31 -10.50 12.19
C HIS A 216 4.27 -9.38 12.21
N ALA A 217 4.26 -8.51 11.19
CA ALA A 217 3.29 -7.41 11.08
C ALA A 217 1.86 -7.93 10.95
N TYR A 218 1.55 -8.75 9.93
CA TYR A 218 0.16 -9.19 9.74
C TYR A 218 -0.31 -10.18 10.80
N SER A 219 0.60 -10.79 11.57
CA SER A 219 0.21 -11.61 12.71
C SER A 219 -0.39 -10.77 13.84
N ARG A 220 -0.13 -9.45 13.85
CA ARG A 220 -0.68 -8.50 14.84
C ARG A 220 -1.71 -7.56 14.23
N ASP A 221 -1.47 -7.10 13.01
CA ASP A 221 -2.36 -6.18 12.30
C ASP A 221 -3.53 -6.93 11.65
N GLY A 222 -4.75 -6.75 12.17
CA GLY A 222 -5.95 -7.39 11.64
C GLY A 222 -6.31 -6.97 10.21
N SER A 223 -5.89 -5.77 9.79
CA SER A 223 -6.15 -5.29 8.44
C SER A 223 -5.18 -5.85 7.40
N SER A 224 -4.03 -6.36 7.82
CA SER A 224 -3.04 -7.03 6.95
C SER A 224 -3.24 -8.55 6.94
N GLY A 225 -2.74 -9.23 5.91
CA GLY A 225 -2.64 -10.70 5.92
C GLY A 225 -2.66 -11.38 4.56
N GLY A 226 -2.86 -12.71 4.58
CA GLY A 226 -2.88 -13.53 3.38
C GLY A 226 -1.49 -14.00 2.96
N LEU A 227 -1.15 -13.76 1.70
CA LEU A 227 0.13 -14.12 1.09
C LEU A 227 1.19 -13.05 1.41
N ILE A 228 2.45 -13.48 1.41
CA ILE A 228 3.59 -12.56 1.38
C ILE A 228 4.10 -12.54 -0.05
N ARG A 229 4.00 -11.39 -0.71
CA ARG A 229 4.60 -11.19 -2.04
C ARG A 229 5.92 -10.46 -1.86
N THR A 230 6.97 -10.97 -2.47
CA THR A 230 8.27 -10.31 -2.54
C THR A 230 8.72 -10.21 -3.99
N ILE A 231 9.40 -9.13 -4.34
CA ILE A 231 10.09 -9.01 -5.63
C ILE A 231 11.48 -8.43 -5.41
N VAL A 232 12.49 -9.06 -6.01
CA VAL A 232 13.87 -8.59 -6.00
C VAL A 232 14.14 -7.86 -7.31
N LEU A 233 14.67 -6.64 -7.20
CA LEU A 233 15.07 -5.81 -8.34
C LEU A 233 16.57 -5.56 -8.26
N HIS A 234 17.29 -5.99 -9.29
CA HIS A 234 18.74 -5.86 -9.44
C HIS A 234 19.09 -5.67 -10.92
N GLU A 235 20.37 -5.82 -11.29
CA GLU A 235 20.81 -5.70 -12.69
C GLU A 235 20.18 -6.73 -13.63
N GLY A 236 19.76 -7.90 -13.12
CA GLY A 236 19.15 -8.98 -13.90
C GLY A 236 17.65 -8.79 -14.15
N GLU A 237 16.98 -9.90 -14.47
CA GLU A 237 15.52 -9.94 -14.53
C GLU A 237 14.91 -9.92 -13.12
N PRO A 238 13.76 -9.25 -12.91
CA PRO A 238 13.05 -9.26 -11.63
C PRO A 238 12.69 -10.67 -11.18
N GLU A 239 12.91 -10.97 -9.90
CA GLU A 239 12.57 -12.26 -9.31
C GLU A 239 11.41 -12.08 -8.32
N ASP A 240 10.21 -12.54 -8.68
CA ASP A 240 9.06 -12.53 -7.78
C ASP A 240 8.92 -13.86 -7.03
N THR A 241 8.46 -13.78 -5.78
CA THR A 241 8.18 -14.95 -4.95
C THR A 241 6.93 -14.68 -4.12
N THR A 242 6.05 -15.67 -4.04
CA THR A 242 4.82 -15.60 -3.24
C THR A 242 4.81 -16.72 -2.21
N VAL A 243 4.86 -16.37 -0.93
CA VAL A 243 4.77 -17.32 0.18
C VAL A 243 3.32 -17.40 0.67
N PRO A 244 2.69 -18.58 0.65
CA PRO A 244 1.35 -18.75 1.20
C PRO A 244 1.38 -18.71 2.73
N TRP A 245 0.28 -18.26 3.35
CA TRP A 245 0.13 -18.17 4.81
C TRP A 245 0.48 -19.49 5.54
N THR A 246 0.10 -20.64 4.96
CA THR A 246 0.40 -21.97 5.52
C THR A 246 1.90 -22.25 5.66
N ARG A 247 2.73 -21.59 4.84
CA ARG A 247 4.20 -21.68 4.89
C ARG A 247 4.85 -20.36 5.34
N ALA A 248 4.08 -19.47 5.97
CA ALA A 248 4.62 -18.24 6.51
C ALA A 248 5.74 -18.52 7.53
N PRO A 249 6.82 -17.71 7.55
CA PRO A 249 7.95 -17.88 8.46
C PRO A 249 7.59 -17.62 9.94
N TYR A 250 6.49 -16.93 10.21
CA TYR A 250 5.97 -16.70 11.55
C TYR A 250 4.44 -16.60 11.52
N CYS A 251 3.77 -17.15 12.53
CA CYS A 251 2.39 -16.84 12.88
C CYS A 251 2.17 -17.20 14.36
N MET A 252 1.25 -16.50 15.04
CA MET A 252 1.03 -16.71 16.49
C MET A 252 0.45 -18.08 16.80
N GLU A 253 -0.34 -18.64 15.89
CA GLU A 253 -0.99 -19.94 16.01
C GLU A 253 0.01 -21.11 16.06
N ARG A 254 1.24 -20.89 15.60
CA ARG A 254 2.34 -21.89 15.61
C ARG A 254 3.48 -21.50 16.55
N ASP A 255 3.40 -20.36 17.24
CA ASP A 255 4.42 -19.94 18.19
C ASP A 255 4.18 -20.66 19.54
N PRO A 256 5.14 -21.45 20.04
CA PRO A 256 4.99 -22.19 21.29
C PRO A 256 4.72 -21.29 22.50
N LYS A 257 5.06 -20.00 22.44
CA LYS A 257 4.77 -19.02 23.49
C LYS A 257 3.27 -18.85 23.75
N TYR A 258 2.43 -19.08 22.73
CA TYR A 258 0.98 -18.92 22.81
C TYR A 258 0.24 -20.27 22.80
N ALA A 259 0.96 -21.39 22.97
CA ALA A 259 0.36 -22.72 22.98
C ALA A 259 -0.50 -22.96 24.23
N GLU A 260 -0.07 -22.46 25.39
CA GLU A 260 -0.86 -22.52 26.62
C GLU A 260 -1.91 -21.41 26.63
N LEU A 261 -3.18 -21.79 26.79
CA LEU A 261 -4.28 -20.83 26.90
C LEU A 261 -4.19 -20.07 28.23
N CYS A 262 -4.47 -18.77 28.19
CA CYS A 262 -4.57 -17.96 29.40
C CYS A 262 -5.68 -18.51 30.32
N VAL A 263 -5.41 -18.56 31.63
CA VAL A 263 -6.40 -18.96 32.63
C VAL A 263 -7.41 -17.83 32.83
N GLN A 264 -8.60 -17.99 32.29
CA GLN A 264 -9.72 -17.04 32.38
C GLN A 264 -10.97 -17.66 33.00
N ASN A 265 -11.13 -18.98 32.84
CA ASN A 265 -12.30 -19.74 33.28
C ASN A 265 -11.86 -20.85 34.25
N PRO A 266 -11.31 -20.50 35.44
CA PRO A 266 -11.00 -21.51 36.44
C PRO A 266 -12.28 -22.17 36.96
N PRO A 267 -12.25 -23.46 37.32
CA PRO A 267 -13.40 -24.11 37.95
C PRO A 267 -13.72 -23.48 39.31
N TYR A 268 -14.96 -23.61 39.76
CA TYR A 268 -15.34 -23.23 41.12
C TYR A 268 -14.48 -24.01 42.13
N SER A 269 -13.86 -23.28 43.06
CA SER A 269 -12.82 -23.80 43.96
C SER A 269 -12.98 -23.20 45.35
N SER A 270 -12.65 -23.98 46.38
CA SER A 270 -12.56 -23.53 47.77
C SER A 270 -11.19 -22.90 48.13
N SER A 271 -10.30 -22.75 47.14
CA SER A 271 -8.94 -22.22 47.30
C SER A 271 -8.66 -21.07 46.34
N ALA A 272 -7.87 -20.09 46.79
CA ALA A 272 -7.35 -19.00 45.96
C ALA A 272 -6.23 -19.44 44.99
N LYS A 273 -5.78 -20.70 45.05
CA LYS A 273 -4.78 -21.23 44.12
C LYS A 273 -5.37 -21.30 42.71
N VAL A 274 -4.79 -20.53 41.78
CA VAL A 274 -5.18 -20.56 40.37
C VAL A 274 -4.78 -21.91 39.76
N THR A 275 -5.76 -22.61 39.18
CA THR A 275 -5.59 -23.85 38.43
C THR A 275 -5.91 -23.62 36.95
N ASN A 276 -5.82 -24.66 36.13
CA ASN A 276 -6.13 -24.57 34.70
C ASN A 276 -7.61 -24.24 34.45
N ASN A 277 -7.89 -23.81 33.21
CA ASN A 277 -9.25 -23.59 32.75
C ASN A 277 -10.09 -24.88 32.84
N GLN A 278 -11.38 -24.71 33.14
CA GLN A 278 -12.36 -25.78 33.05
C GLN A 278 -12.65 -26.10 31.57
N THR A 279 -12.37 -27.33 31.15
CA THR A 279 -12.57 -27.78 29.75
C THR A 279 -13.71 -28.78 29.59
N GLY A 280 -14.34 -29.21 30.69
CA GLY A 280 -15.47 -30.13 30.70
C GLY A 280 -16.67 -29.55 31.44
N SER A 281 -17.89 -29.88 30.99
CA SER A 281 -19.12 -29.62 31.73
C SER A 281 -19.21 -30.55 32.94
N GLN A 282 -19.36 -29.98 34.14
CA GLN A 282 -19.80 -30.73 35.32
C GLN A 282 -21.33 -30.80 35.35
#